data_AF-A0ABC9GRP2-F1
#
_entry.id   AF-A0ABC9GRP2-F1
#
_cell.length_a   1.000
_cell.length_b   1.000
_cell.length_c   1.000
_cell.angle_alpha   90.00
_cell.angle_beta   90.00
_cell.angle_gamma   90.00
#
_symmetry.space_group_name_H-M   'P 1'
#
loop_
_entity.id
_entity.type
_entity.pdbx_description
1 polymer ?
#
loop_
_entity_poly.entity_id
_entity_poly.type
_entity_poly.pdbx_seq_one_letter_code
_entity_poly.pdbx_strand_id
1 'polypeptide(L)'
;MISSSSSPPSSSSAAAASRSSTNKPPPQQQASKWRSGTQHKIYGRRLLDALRATDGGQPRAVKAAADSALALTARGQTRWSRAILLAGAACSRRRVLVKAGGKIRRRHRRPQKASSCFAAAAGGDESLKGMGKEGKAGSSQVQERLRVLGRLVPGCRKLPAPDLLEEAVDYVAALQMQVNTMRALADALAAAQLNDDGDAGAD
;
A
#
# COMPACT_ATOMS: atom_id res chain seq x y z
N MET A 1 -68.00 20.30 26.41
CA MET A 1 -66.79 19.92 27.16
C MET A 1 -65.80 19.36 26.15
N ILE A 2 -64.93 20.22 25.63
CA ILE A 2 -63.88 19.86 24.67
C ILE A 2 -62.53 20.23 25.30
N SER A 3 -61.65 19.24 25.36
CA SER A 3 -60.39 19.26 26.11
C SER A 3 -59.27 19.98 25.37
N SER A 4 -58.33 20.45 26.19
CA SER A 4 -57.39 21.54 25.96
C SER A 4 -56.29 21.34 24.93
N SER A 5 -55.86 22.50 24.44
CA SER A 5 -54.64 22.88 23.73
C SER A 5 -53.32 22.35 24.32
N SER A 6 -52.36 22.03 23.44
CA SER A 6 -50.92 22.26 23.67
C SER A 6 -50.15 22.05 22.36
N SER A 7 -49.72 23.15 21.73
CA SER A 7 -48.74 23.16 20.63
C SER A 7 -47.36 23.54 21.16
N PRO A 8 -46.28 22.85 20.78
CA PRO A 8 -44.91 23.37 20.96
C PRO A 8 -44.40 24.13 19.72
N PRO A 9 -43.49 25.11 19.88
CA PRO A 9 -42.99 25.93 18.79
C PRO A 9 -41.85 25.28 17.99
N SER A 10 -41.88 25.60 16.70
CA SER A 10 -40.82 25.41 15.71
C SER A 10 -39.49 26.04 16.14
N SER A 11 -38.40 25.29 16.03
CA SER A 11 -37.04 25.83 16.01
C SER A 11 -36.28 25.24 14.82
N SER A 12 -36.15 26.05 13.78
CA SER A 12 -35.28 25.85 12.64
C SER A 12 -33.89 26.42 12.92
N SER A 13 -32.89 25.75 12.33
CA SER A 13 -31.56 26.27 11.96
C SER A 13 -30.50 26.50 13.04
N ALA A 14 -29.58 25.54 13.14
CA ALA A 14 -28.13 25.76 13.17
C ALA A 14 -27.46 24.43 12.76
N ALA A 15 -27.09 24.25 11.49
CA ALA A 15 -25.72 24.48 11.03
C ALA A 15 -24.66 23.59 11.73
N ALA A 16 -24.35 22.44 11.11
CA ALA A 16 -22.98 21.91 11.01
C ALA A 16 -22.96 20.71 10.05
N ALA A 17 -22.93 21.03 8.76
CA ALA A 17 -22.39 20.12 7.77
C ALA A 17 -20.91 19.83 8.07
N SER A 18 -20.46 18.63 7.70
CA SER A 18 -19.05 18.20 7.57
C SER A 18 -18.26 18.20 8.89
N ARG A 19 -17.45 17.20 9.22
CA ARG A 19 -16.31 16.71 8.43
C ARG A 19 -16.02 15.26 8.82
N SER A 20 -15.90 14.41 7.81
CA SER A 20 -15.11 13.18 7.89
C SER A 20 -13.74 13.55 8.46
N SER A 21 -13.53 13.26 9.75
CA SER A 21 -12.21 13.31 10.36
C SER A 21 -11.45 12.11 9.81
N THR A 22 -10.54 12.40 8.88
CA THR A 22 -9.48 11.47 8.50
C THR A 22 -8.57 11.32 9.71
N ASN A 23 -9.02 10.53 10.68
CA ASN A 23 -8.26 10.16 11.87
C ASN A 23 -7.19 9.16 11.42
N LYS A 24 -6.23 9.65 10.62
CA LYS A 24 -5.07 8.89 10.18
C LYS A 24 -4.23 8.70 11.44
N PRO A 25 -4.08 7.46 11.94
CA PRO A 25 -3.33 7.23 13.16
C PRO A 25 -1.90 7.74 12.98
N PRO A 26 -1.28 8.33 14.02
CA PRO A 26 0.08 8.87 13.94
C PRO A 26 1.07 7.82 13.41
N PRO A 27 2.17 8.27 12.77
CA PRO A 27 3.10 7.39 12.05
C PRO A 27 3.64 6.23 12.90
N GLN A 28 3.81 6.45 14.21
CA GLN A 28 4.22 5.40 15.14
C GLN A 28 3.18 4.27 15.26
N GLN A 29 1.89 4.57 15.28
CA GLN A 29 0.84 3.56 15.35
C GLN A 29 0.74 2.73 14.06
N GLN A 30 1.06 3.34 12.91
CA GLN A 30 1.13 2.63 11.64
C GLN A 30 2.36 1.72 11.54
N ALA A 31 3.51 2.15 12.07
CA ALA A 31 4.64 1.22 12.23
C ALA A 31 4.31 0.10 13.23
N SER A 32 3.60 0.41 14.32
CA SER A 32 3.21 -0.55 15.36
C SER A 32 2.21 -1.60 14.87
N LYS A 33 1.28 -1.28 13.96
CA LYS A 33 0.36 -2.30 13.40
C LYS A 33 1.13 -3.43 12.73
N TRP A 34 2.20 -3.14 11.98
CA TRP A 34 3.01 -4.16 11.28
C TRP A 34 3.78 -5.05 12.25
N ARG A 35 4.06 -4.56 13.46
CA ARG A 35 4.69 -5.34 14.54
C ARG A 35 3.69 -6.18 15.34
N SER A 36 2.39 -5.99 15.15
CA SER A 36 1.35 -6.75 15.86
C SER A 36 1.35 -8.23 15.44
N GLY A 37 1.25 -9.14 16.41
CA GLY A 37 1.12 -10.58 16.16
C GLY A 37 -0.07 -10.94 15.27
N THR A 38 -1.16 -10.15 15.31
CA THR A 38 -2.33 -10.38 14.45
C THR A 38 -2.02 -10.12 12.97
N GLN A 39 -1.27 -9.05 12.65
CA GLN A 39 -0.88 -8.75 11.27
C GLN A 39 0.09 -9.79 10.73
N HIS A 40 1.03 -10.27 11.55
CA HIS A 40 1.90 -11.40 11.20
C HIS A 40 1.09 -12.65 10.80
N LYS A 41 0.07 -13.01 11.59
CA LYS A 41 -0.80 -14.16 11.27
C LYS A 41 -1.61 -13.96 9.98
N ILE A 42 -2.16 -12.76 9.77
CA ILE A 42 -2.90 -12.43 8.53
C ILE A 42 -1.98 -12.51 7.31
N TYR A 43 -0.78 -11.94 7.42
CA TYR A 43 0.21 -11.99 6.37
C TYR A 43 0.67 -13.42 6.09
N GLY A 44 1.01 -14.20 7.13
CA GLY A 44 1.44 -15.58 6.98
C GLY A 44 0.42 -16.46 6.25
N ARG A 45 -0.88 -16.34 6.60
CA ARG A 45 -1.96 -17.05 5.88
C ARG A 45 -2.02 -16.66 4.40
N ARG A 46 -2.02 -15.36 4.11
CA ARG A 46 -2.05 -14.85 2.71
C ARG A 46 -0.82 -15.26 1.91
N LEU A 47 0.35 -15.29 2.57
CA LEU A 47 1.59 -15.70 1.94
C LEU A 47 1.54 -17.17 1.55
N LEU A 48 1.09 -18.06 2.44
CA LEU A 48 0.95 -19.49 2.12
C LEU A 48 -0.04 -19.72 0.97
N ASP A 49 -1.18 -19.05 0.98
CA ASP A 49 -2.16 -19.15 -0.11
C ASP A 49 -1.58 -18.66 -1.44
N ALA A 50 -0.84 -17.54 -1.42
CA ALA A 50 -0.20 -17.00 -2.61
C ALA A 50 0.93 -17.90 -3.12
N LEU A 51 1.71 -18.52 -2.23
CA LEU A 51 2.77 -19.46 -2.59
C LEU A 51 2.21 -20.75 -3.18
N ARG A 52 1.08 -21.26 -2.67
CA ARG A 52 0.37 -22.40 -3.28
C ARG A 52 -0.18 -22.07 -4.67
N ALA A 53 -0.59 -20.82 -4.90
CA ALA A 53 -1.03 -20.34 -6.20
C ALA A 53 0.13 -20.12 -7.19
N THR A 54 1.37 -20.04 -6.70
CA THR A 54 2.56 -20.03 -7.55
C THR A 54 3.06 -21.45 -7.75
N ASP A 55 3.14 -21.89 -8.99
CA ASP A 55 3.82 -23.15 -9.34
C ASP A 55 5.32 -22.95 -9.09
N GLY A 56 5.83 -23.45 -7.96
CA GLY A 56 7.02 -23.01 -7.19
C GLY A 56 8.38 -22.90 -7.90
N GLY A 57 8.43 -23.00 -9.24
CA GLY A 57 9.65 -23.00 -10.04
C GLY A 57 10.22 -21.64 -10.41
N GLN A 58 9.62 -20.50 -10.01
CA GLN A 58 10.10 -19.17 -10.42
C GLN A 58 10.34 -18.22 -9.24
N PRO A 59 11.59 -17.79 -8.96
CA PRO A 59 11.90 -16.89 -7.84
C PRO A 59 11.21 -15.53 -7.97
N ARG A 60 10.95 -15.10 -9.22
CA ARG A 60 10.18 -13.87 -9.50
C ARG A 60 8.70 -14.02 -9.14
N ALA A 61 8.12 -15.22 -9.27
CA ALA A 61 6.75 -15.48 -8.87
C ALA A 61 6.61 -15.49 -7.35
N VAL A 62 7.55 -16.12 -6.63
CA VAL A 62 7.63 -16.10 -5.16
C VAL A 62 7.71 -14.67 -4.63
N LYS A 63 8.58 -13.83 -5.21
CA LYS A 63 8.67 -12.42 -4.83
C LYS A 63 7.36 -11.67 -5.09
N ALA A 64 6.74 -11.85 -6.25
CA ALA A 64 5.47 -11.22 -6.57
C ALA A 64 4.32 -11.69 -5.65
N ALA A 65 4.30 -12.97 -5.27
CA ALA A 65 3.37 -13.53 -4.30
C ALA A 65 3.57 -12.90 -2.91
N ALA A 66 4.81 -12.79 -2.46
CA ALA A 66 5.12 -12.16 -1.18
C ALA A 66 4.74 -10.67 -1.15
N ASP A 67 5.07 -9.91 -2.20
CA ASP A 67 4.75 -8.49 -2.33
C ASP A 67 3.23 -8.27 -2.43
N SER A 68 2.50 -9.12 -3.16
CA SER A 68 1.04 -9.04 -3.27
C SER A 68 0.33 -9.41 -1.96
N ALA A 69 0.79 -10.44 -1.25
CA ALA A 69 0.30 -10.80 0.08
C ALA A 69 0.51 -9.65 1.08
N LEU A 70 1.68 -9.00 1.05
CA LEU A 70 2.01 -7.85 1.89
C LEU A 70 1.06 -6.66 1.61
N ALA A 71 0.84 -6.36 0.33
CA ALA A 71 -0.05 -5.28 -0.08
C ALA A 71 -1.51 -5.55 0.27
N LEU A 72 -1.96 -6.82 0.21
CA LEU A 72 -3.30 -7.22 0.63
C LEU A 72 -3.48 -7.14 2.16
N THR A 73 -2.45 -7.46 2.94
CA THR A 73 -2.46 -7.26 4.40
C THR A 73 -2.58 -5.78 4.77
N ALA A 74 -1.95 -4.88 3.99
CA ALA A 74 -2.10 -3.43 4.14
C ALA A 74 -3.51 -2.92 3.76
N ARG A 75 -4.37 -3.76 3.16
CA ARG A 75 -5.74 -3.44 2.71
C ARG A 75 -5.83 -2.22 1.77
N GLY A 76 -4.77 -1.94 1.01
CA GLY A 76 -4.74 -0.78 0.10
C GLY A 76 -4.87 0.57 0.81
N GLN A 77 -4.56 0.65 2.11
CA GLN A 77 -4.65 1.91 2.88
C GLN A 77 -3.48 2.84 2.60
N THR A 78 -2.34 2.30 2.17
CA THR A 78 -1.09 3.03 1.94
C THR A 78 -0.86 3.23 0.44
N ARG A 79 -0.13 4.28 0.06
CA ARG A 79 0.18 4.52 -1.35
C ARG A 79 1.05 3.41 -1.92
N TRP A 80 2.00 2.92 -1.12
CA TRP A 80 2.87 1.82 -1.55
C TRP A 80 2.10 0.52 -1.78
N SER A 81 1.09 0.19 -0.95
CA SER A 81 0.30 -1.05 -1.14
C SER A 81 -0.54 -0.99 -2.41
N ARG A 82 -1.18 0.15 -2.68
CA ARG A 82 -1.86 0.39 -3.95
C ARG A 82 -0.89 0.28 -5.12
N ALA A 83 0.28 0.91 -5.03
CA ALA A 83 1.28 0.86 -6.09
C ALA A 83 1.72 -0.58 -6.41
N ILE A 84 1.92 -1.43 -5.40
CA ILE A 84 2.25 -2.85 -5.58
C ILE A 84 1.09 -3.60 -6.27
N LEU A 85 -0.15 -3.41 -5.82
CA LEU A 85 -1.32 -4.07 -6.43
C LEU A 85 -1.51 -3.64 -7.89
N LEU A 86 -1.33 -2.35 -8.20
CA LEU A 86 -1.40 -1.86 -9.59
C LEU A 86 -0.24 -2.36 -10.45
N ALA A 87 0.98 -2.44 -9.90
CA ALA A 87 2.13 -2.99 -10.59
C ALA A 87 1.93 -4.50 -10.89
N GLY A 88 1.45 -5.26 -9.91
CA GLY A 88 1.07 -6.66 -10.06
C GLY A 88 -0.02 -6.85 -11.12
N ALA A 89 -1.09 -6.04 -11.08
CA ALA A 89 -2.15 -6.09 -12.09
C ALA A 89 -1.66 -5.69 -13.50
N ALA A 90 -0.67 -4.80 -13.62
CA ALA A 90 -0.03 -4.49 -14.90
C ALA A 90 0.82 -5.64 -15.45
N CYS A 91 1.40 -6.46 -14.56
CA CYS A 91 2.12 -7.69 -14.91
C CYS A 91 1.14 -8.85 -15.23
N SER A 92 0.07 -9.01 -14.45
CA SER A 92 -0.96 -10.04 -14.67
C SER A 92 -1.81 -9.77 -15.91
N ARG A 93 -2.10 -8.51 -16.25
CA ARG A 93 -2.78 -8.12 -17.52
C ARG A 93 -1.98 -8.42 -18.79
N ARG A 94 -0.78 -9.01 -18.69
CA ARG A 94 -0.04 -9.52 -19.85
C ARG A 94 -0.42 -10.96 -20.22
N ARG A 95 -1.27 -11.64 -19.45
CA ARG A 95 -1.84 -12.94 -19.80
C ARG A 95 -3.33 -12.95 -19.46
N VAL A 96 -4.13 -13.63 -20.28
CA VAL A 96 -5.59 -13.73 -20.20
C VAL A 96 -6.36 -12.62 -20.92
N LEU A 97 -6.31 -12.67 -22.26
CA LEU A 97 -7.46 -12.30 -23.08
C LEU A 97 -8.49 -13.45 -22.99
N VAL A 98 -9.39 -13.44 -22.00
CA VAL A 98 -10.60 -14.29 -22.10
C VAL A 98 -11.49 -13.66 -23.16
N LYS A 99 -11.64 -14.37 -24.27
CA LYS A 99 -12.56 -14.02 -25.36
C LYS A 99 -13.99 -14.39 -24.92
N ALA A 100 -14.61 -13.54 -24.12
CA ALA A 100 -16.05 -13.52 -23.93
C ALA A 100 -16.66 -12.59 -24.99
N GLY A 101 -17.57 -13.12 -25.80
CA GLY A 101 -18.26 -12.41 -26.87
C GLY A 101 -19.13 -11.27 -26.33
N GLY A 102 -18.55 -10.08 -26.30
CA GLY A 102 -19.26 -8.81 -26.13
C GLY A 102 -18.47 -7.76 -26.89
N LYS A 103 -19.15 -6.84 -27.58
CA LYS A 103 -18.53 -5.79 -28.41
C LYS A 103 -17.66 -4.87 -27.55
N ILE A 104 -16.44 -5.29 -27.29
CA ILE A 104 -15.38 -4.52 -26.65
C ILE A 104 -14.91 -3.52 -27.70
N ARG A 105 -15.30 -2.25 -27.54
CA ARG A 105 -14.72 -1.15 -28.31
C ARG A 105 -13.23 -1.12 -28.00
N ARG A 106 -12.45 -1.68 -28.93
CA ARG A 106 -10.99 -1.65 -28.93
C ARG A 106 -10.52 -0.20 -29.01
N ARG A 107 -10.19 0.43 -27.88
CA ARG A 107 -9.27 1.57 -27.88
C ARG A 107 -7.85 1.02 -27.88
N HIS A 108 -7.29 0.83 -29.07
CA HIS A 108 -5.85 0.66 -29.22
C HIS A 108 -5.14 1.99 -28.92
N ARG A 109 -4.41 2.00 -27.80
CA ARG A 109 -3.19 2.75 -27.44
C ARG A 109 -2.87 4.09 -28.12
N ARG A 110 -2.58 5.08 -27.26
CA ARG A 110 -1.22 5.65 -27.18
C ARG A 110 -0.73 5.59 -25.72
N PRO A 111 0.58 5.43 -25.47
CA PRO A 111 1.13 5.40 -24.12
C PRO A 111 1.09 6.83 -23.57
N GLN A 112 0.04 7.16 -22.83
CA GLN A 112 0.01 8.38 -22.04
C GLN A 112 0.99 8.18 -20.88
N LYS A 113 2.15 8.83 -21.01
CA LYS A 113 3.05 9.22 -19.92
C LYS A 113 2.22 9.40 -18.66
N ALA A 114 2.52 8.64 -17.59
CA ALA A 114 1.82 8.71 -16.32
C ALA A 114 1.75 10.15 -15.81
N SER A 115 0.67 10.83 -16.19
CA SER A 115 0.22 12.08 -15.62
C SER A 115 -0.38 11.72 -14.27
N SER A 116 0.14 12.40 -13.28
CA SER A 116 -0.34 12.45 -11.91
C SER A 116 -1.86 12.61 -11.85
N CYS A 117 -2.54 11.58 -11.36
CA CYS A 117 -3.89 11.70 -10.81
C CYS A 117 -3.82 11.54 -9.29
N PHE A 118 -3.32 12.57 -8.64
CA PHE A 118 -3.72 13.00 -7.30
C PHE A 118 -3.63 14.54 -7.32
N ALA A 119 -4.51 15.14 -8.13
CA ALA A 119 -4.76 16.57 -8.15
C ALA A 119 -6.26 16.74 -7.84
N ALA A 120 -6.56 16.88 -6.56
CA ALA A 120 -7.85 17.35 -6.06
C ALA A 120 -7.66 17.81 -4.60
N ALA A 121 -6.88 18.86 -4.41
CA ALA A 121 -6.96 19.80 -3.30
C ALA A 121 -5.93 20.92 -3.52
N ALA A 122 -6.34 22.16 -3.24
CA ALA A 122 -5.61 23.42 -3.30
C ALA A 122 -5.55 24.10 -4.68
N GLY A 123 -6.46 25.06 -4.86
CA GLY A 123 -6.18 26.26 -5.65
C GLY A 123 -5.26 27.23 -4.89
N GLY A 124 -4.89 28.31 -5.59
CA GLY A 124 -4.01 29.39 -5.13
C GLY A 124 -2.59 29.20 -5.68
N ASP A 125 -2.11 29.89 -6.70
CA ASP A 125 -1.88 31.34 -6.88
C ASP A 125 -0.37 31.64 -6.86
N GLU A 126 0.00 32.58 -7.73
CA GLU A 126 1.25 33.34 -7.86
C GLU A 126 2.62 32.69 -8.10
N SER A 127 3.10 32.91 -9.32
CA SER A 127 4.27 33.76 -9.60
C SER A 127 5.18 34.08 -8.41
N LEU A 128 6.30 33.37 -8.31
CA LEU A 128 7.52 33.96 -7.72
C LEU A 128 8.75 33.34 -8.36
N LYS A 129 9.15 33.99 -9.46
CA LYS A 129 10.54 34.11 -9.86
C LYS A 129 11.24 34.89 -8.75
N GLY A 130 11.92 34.19 -7.85
CA GLY A 130 12.67 34.78 -6.74
C GLY A 130 14.04 34.11 -6.59
N MET A 131 15.08 34.86 -6.89
CA MET A 131 16.48 34.50 -6.66
C MET A 131 16.74 34.23 -5.17
N GLY A 132 17.61 33.25 -4.90
CA GLY A 132 18.04 32.90 -3.55
C GLY A 132 19.05 31.75 -3.63
N LYS A 133 20.26 32.07 -4.07
CA LYS A 133 21.34 31.12 -4.35
C LYS A 133 22.32 31.06 -3.18
N GLU A 134 21.87 31.12 -1.94
CA GLU A 134 22.76 31.23 -0.77
C GLU A 134 22.21 30.32 0.34
N GLY A 135 22.80 29.13 0.50
CA GLY A 135 22.34 28.06 1.42
C GLY A 135 22.16 26.66 0.80
N LYS A 136 22.51 26.48 -0.47
CA LYS A 136 22.03 25.36 -1.32
C LYS A 136 22.80 24.03 -1.21
N ALA A 137 23.98 24.00 -0.57
CA ALA A 137 24.79 22.78 -0.51
C ALA A 137 24.11 21.66 0.31
N GLY A 138 23.70 21.95 1.55
CA GLY A 138 23.04 20.97 2.42
C GLY A 138 21.61 20.61 1.99
N SER A 139 20.83 21.60 1.53
CA SER A 139 19.45 21.38 1.06
C SER A 139 19.41 20.58 -0.26
N SER A 140 20.42 20.71 -1.12
CA SER A 140 20.53 19.90 -2.33
C SER A 140 20.80 18.42 -2.01
N GLN A 141 21.66 18.13 -1.03
CA GLN A 141 21.94 16.75 -0.60
C GLN A 141 20.72 16.10 0.04
N VAL A 142 20.00 16.82 0.92
CA VAL A 142 18.75 16.32 1.51
C VAL A 142 17.71 16.08 0.41
N GLN A 143 17.58 16.99 -0.55
CA GLN A 143 16.65 16.84 -1.67
C GLN A 143 17.01 15.65 -2.56
N GLU A 144 18.30 15.39 -2.79
CA GLU A 144 18.77 14.22 -3.53
C GLU A 144 18.41 12.92 -2.78
N ARG A 145 18.67 12.85 -1.47
CA ARG A 145 18.27 11.70 -0.63
C ARG A 145 16.76 11.47 -0.66
N LEU A 146 15.95 12.53 -0.63
CA LEU A 146 14.50 12.43 -0.78
C LEU A 146 14.09 11.90 -2.17
N ARG A 147 14.78 12.32 -3.25
CA ARG A 147 14.54 11.77 -4.60
C ARG A 147 14.89 10.28 -4.68
N VAL A 148 15.97 9.85 -4.04
CA VAL A 148 16.35 8.42 -3.95
C VAL A 148 15.28 7.65 -3.18
N LEU A 149 14.87 8.16 -2.01
CA LEU A 149 13.84 7.51 -1.18
C LEU A 149 12.51 7.37 -1.94
N GLY A 150 12.07 8.40 -2.67
CA GLY A 150 10.87 8.34 -3.50
C GLY A 150 10.94 7.33 -4.65
N ARG A 151 12.14 6.91 -5.08
CA ARG A 151 12.32 5.83 -6.07
C ARG A 151 12.31 4.44 -5.43
N LEU A 152 12.72 4.33 -4.17
CA LEU A 152 12.76 3.08 -3.41
C LEU A 152 11.36 2.68 -2.90
N VAL A 153 10.60 3.63 -2.36
CA VAL A 153 9.25 3.37 -1.85
C VAL A 153 8.25 3.33 -3.01
N PRO A 154 7.50 2.22 -3.19
CA PRO A 154 6.52 2.11 -4.26
C PRO A 154 5.51 3.27 -4.24
N GLY A 155 5.26 3.89 -5.40
CA GLY A 155 4.26 4.96 -5.53
C GLY A 155 4.66 6.34 -5.01
N CYS A 156 5.89 6.54 -4.50
CA CYS A 156 6.26 7.78 -3.78
C CYS A 156 7.20 8.75 -4.54
N ARG A 157 7.34 8.60 -5.87
CA ARG A 157 8.32 9.34 -6.70
C ARG A 157 8.17 10.86 -6.75
N LYS A 158 6.99 11.40 -6.43
CA LYS A 158 6.64 12.82 -6.58
C LYS A 158 5.84 13.33 -5.37
N LEU A 159 6.17 12.85 -4.18
CA LEU A 159 5.50 13.25 -2.94
C LEU A 159 6.28 14.34 -2.20
N PRO A 160 5.59 15.19 -1.42
CA PRO A 160 6.26 16.10 -0.49
C PRO A 160 6.99 15.30 0.60
N ALA A 161 8.02 15.91 1.19
CA ALA A 161 8.88 15.27 2.19
C ALA A 161 8.14 14.58 3.36
N PRO A 162 7.14 15.21 4.04
CA PRO A 162 6.47 14.56 5.16
C PRO A 162 5.72 13.29 4.75
N ASP A 163 4.90 13.35 3.69
CA ASP A 163 4.17 12.18 3.18
C ASP A 163 5.11 11.05 2.75
N LEU A 164 6.23 11.39 2.13
CA LEU A 164 7.24 10.41 1.71
C LEU A 164 7.85 9.68 2.91
N LEU A 165 8.19 10.41 3.97
CA LEU A 165 8.78 9.82 5.18
C LEU A 165 7.77 8.94 5.91
N GLU A 166 6.50 9.36 5.99
CA GLU A 166 5.44 8.55 6.59
C GLU A 166 5.25 7.21 5.85
N GLU A 167 5.15 7.25 4.52
CA GLU A 167 5.02 6.04 3.70
C GLU A 167 6.29 5.18 3.77
N ALA A 168 7.48 5.78 3.89
CA ALA A 168 8.75 5.06 4.03
C ALA A 168 8.83 4.31 5.36
N VAL A 169 8.46 4.95 6.47
CA VAL A 169 8.47 4.33 7.80
C VAL A 169 7.50 3.14 7.84
N ASP A 170 6.29 3.30 7.29
CA ASP A 170 5.30 2.22 7.21
C ASP A 170 5.79 1.08 6.30
N TYR A 171 6.40 1.40 5.15
CA TYR A 171 6.95 0.39 4.23
C TYR A 171 8.12 -0.40 4.84
N VAL A 172 9.02 0.26 5.58
CA VAL A 172 10.11 -0.43 6.30
C VAL A 172 9.56 -1.40 7.35
N ALA A 173 8.55 -0.99 8.13
CA ALA A 173 7.91 -1.88 9.11
C ALA A 173 7.23 -3.08 8.43
N ALA A 174 6.57 -2.86 7.28
CA ALA A 174 5.98 -3.93 6.49
C ALA A 174 7.05 -4.92 5.96
N LEU A 175 8.16 -4.41 5.43
CA LEU A 175 9.27 -5.24 4.95
C LEU A 175 9.92 -6.06 6.07
N GLN A 176 10.07 -5.50 7.28
CA GLN A 176 10.57 -6.25 8.44
C GLN A 176 9.65 -7.45 8.77
N MET A 177 8.34 -7.22 8.80
CA MET A 177 7.35 -8.29 9.00
C MET A 177 7.45 -9.36 7.90
N GLN A 178 7.59 -8.95 6.63
CA GLN A 178 7.77 -9.83 5.47
C GLN A 178 8.96 -10.77 5.65
N VAL A 179 10.13 -10.19 5.92
CA VAL A 179 11.39 -10.93 6.07
C VAL A 179 11.33 -11.89 7.25
N ASN A 180 10.83 -11.44 8.40
CA ASN A 180 10.70 -12.28 9.59
C ASN A 180 9.79 -13.49 9.33
N THR A 181 8.66 -13.29 8.66
CA THR A 181 7.71 -14.36 8.35
C THR A 181 8.30 -15.33 7.32
N MET A 182 8.95 -14.84 6.26
CA MET A 182 9.57 -15.70 5.25
C MET A 182 10.73 -16.52 5.82
N ARG A 183 11.51 -15.97 6.77
CA ARG A 183 12.54 -16.72 7.50
C ARG A 183 11.92 -17.83 8.36
N ALA A 184 10.90 -17.51 9.16
CA ALA A 184 10.23 -18.50 9.98
C ALA A 184 9.61 -19.65 9.15
N LEU A 185 9.11 -19.35 7.95
CA LEU A 185 8.65 -20.38 7.01
C LEU A 185 9.80 -21.23 6.47
N ALA A 186 10.92 -20.63 6.10
CA ALA A 186 12.09 -21.37 5.65
C ALA A 186 12.67 -22.29 6.76
N ASP A 187 12.74 -21.79 7.99
CA ASP A 187 13.19 -22.56 9.15
C ASP A 187 12.26 -23.74 9.45
N ALA A 188 10.93 -23.51 9.39
CA ALA A 188 9.94 -24.57 9.57
C ALA A 188 10.01 -25.63 8.45
N LEU A 189 10.25 -25.23 7.20
CA LEU A 189 10.44 -26.16 6.09
C LEU A 189 11.73 -26.95 6.24
N ALA A 190 12.84 -26.30 6.62
CA ALA A 190 14.11 -26.99 6.88
C ALA A 190 14.00 -28.00 8.02
N ALA A 191 13.32 -27.64 9.12
CA ALA A 191 13.06 -28.56 10.23
C ALA A 191 12.16 -29.73 9.82
N ALA A 192 11.17 -29.52 8.94
CA ALA A 192 10.32 -30.58 8.45
C ALA A 192 11.06 -31.58 7.55
N GLN A 193 12.02 -31.13 6.73
CA GLN A 193 12.85 -32.02 5.90
C GLN A 193 13.76 -32.91 6.76
N LEU A 194 14.38 -32.35 7.80
CA LEU A 194 15.24 -33.12 8.72
C LEU A 194 14.48 -34.22 9.48
N ASN A 195 13.17 -34.09 9.65
CA ASN A 195 12.35 -35.11 10.30
C ASN A 195 11.96 -36.26 9.37
N ASP A 196 12.03 -36.07 8.04
CA ASP A 196 11.65 -37.08 7.03
C ASP A 196 12.79 -38.08 6.77
N ASP A 197 14.05 -37.62 6.82
CA ASP A 197 15.25 -38.44 6.62
C ASP A 197 15.53 -39.44 7.77
N GLY A 198 14.86 -39.29 8.93
CA GLY A 198 15.06 -40.13 10.12
C GLY A 198 14.24 -41.44 10.15
N ASP A 199 13.25 -41.59 9.28
CA ASP A 199 12.33 -42.76 9.25
C ASP A 199 12.73 -43.82 8.22
N ALA A 200 13.66 -43.50 7.30
CA ALA A 200 14.06 -44.39 6.20
C ALA A 200 15.17 -45.41 6.54
N GLY A 201 15.54 -45.55 7.82
CA GLY A 201 16.71 -46.32 8.28
C GLY A 201 16.45 -47.54 9.16
N ALA A 202 15.18 -47.97 9.30
CA ALA A 202 14.80 -49.08 10.16
C ALA A 202 14.03 -50.17 9.40
N ASP A 203 14.72 -50.88 8.50
CA ASP A 203 14.32 -52.21 7.99
C ASP A 203 15.57 -53.08 7.79
#